data_AF-A0A523WVK0-F1
#
_entry.id   AF-A0A523WVK0-F1
#
_cell.length_a   1.000
_cell.length_b   1.000
_cell.length_c   1.000
_cell.angle_alpha   90.00
_cell.angle_beta   90.00
_cell.angle_gamma   90.00
#
_symmetry.space_group_name_H-M   'P 1'
#
loop_
_entity.id
_entity.type
_entity.pdbx_description
1 polymer ?
#
loop_
_entity_poly.entity_id
_entity_poly.type
_entity_poly.pdbx_seq_one_letter_code
_entity_poly.pdbx_strand_id
1 'polypeptide(L)' 'MSTVEKRASLLIKYRKLKVKKKEKEGDKTTYFLSRGDSNPIFLCIVGQRTIGIAYVRELRDLVEETGADKGVII' A
#
# COMPACT_ATOMS: atom_id res chain seq x y z
N MET A 1 -8.23 11.70 -7.26
CA MET A 1 -7.95 10.56 -6.35
C MET A 1 -8.88 9.42 -6.73
N SER A 2 -8.32 8.28 -7.11
CA SER A 2 -9.07 7.11 -7.58
C SER A 2 -9.91 6.50 -6.44
N THR A 3 -10.90 5.67 -6.78
CA THR A 3 -11.71 4.95 -5.78
C THR A 3 -10.84 4.08 -4.86
N VAL A 4 -9.77 3.50 -5.41
CA VAL A 4 -8.78 2.70 -4.69
C VAL A 4 -8.01 3.54 -3.69
N GLU A 5 -7.45 4.67 -4.13
CA GLU A 5 -6.75 5.61 -3.24
C GLU A 5 -7.68 6.13 -2.13
N LYS A 6 -8.97 6.37 -2.43
CA LYS A 6 -9.99 6.77 -1.43
C LYS A 6 -10.20 5.69 -0.38
N ARG A 7 -10.31 4.42 -0.78
CA ARG A 7 -10.40 3.29 0.17
C ARG A 7 -9.15 3.19 1.04
N ALA A 8 -7.97 3.32 0.45
CA ALA A 8 -6.71 3.33 1.19
C ALA A 8 -6.66 4.46 2.22
N SER A 9 -7.05 5.68 1.84
CA SER A 9 -7.09 6.83 2.75
C SER A 9 -8.06 6.61 3.93
N LEU A 10 -9.23 6.03 3.68
CA LEU A 10 -10.17 5.67 4.74
C LEU A 10 -9.58 4.62 5.68
N LEU A 11 -8.95 3.57 5.15
CA LEU A 11 -8.30 2.54 5.95
C LEU A 11 -7.17 3.11 6.81
N ILE A 12 -6.31 3.96 6.24
CA ILE A 12 -5.24 4.67 6.95
C ILE A 12 -5.83 5.50 8.10
N LYS A 13 -6.88 6.29 7.83
CA LYS A 13 -7.55 7.11 8.84
C LYS A 13 -8.16 6.27 9.95
N TYR A 14 -8.97 5.26 9.62
CA TYR A 14 -9.66 4.43 10.61
C TYR A 14 -8.72 3.57 11.44
N ARG A 15 -7.62 3.10 10.85
CA ARG A 15 -6.58 2.35 11.56
C ARG A 15 -5.58 3.25 12.28
N LYS A 16 -5.74 4.58 12.22
CA LYS A 16 -4.84 5.58 12.83
C LYS A 16 -3.38 5.38 12.42
N LEU A 17 -3.15 5.05 11.15
CA LEU A 17 -1.82 4.84 10.57
C LEU A 17 -1.22 6.19 10.19
N LYS A 18 0.07 6.40 10.48
CA LYS A 18 0.84 7.56 10.03
C LYS A 18 1.50 7.26 8.69
N VAL A 19 1.28 8.11 7.70
CA VAL A 19 1.95 8.01 6.39
C VAL A 19 3.37 8.54 6.54
N LYS A 20 4.36 7.68 6.32
CA LYS A 20 5.79 8.04 6.30
C LYS A 20 6.23 8.53 4.93
N LYS A 21 5.84 7.79 3.89
CA LYS A 21 6.18 8.09 2.50
C LYS A 21 5.01 7.69 1.62
N LYS A 22 4.83 8.44 0.53
CA LYS A 22 3.89 8.11 -0.53
C LYS A 22 4.64 8.18 -1.85
N GLU A 23 4.59 7.11 -2.61
CA GLU A 23 5.16 7.02 -3.95
C GLU A 23 4.04 6.77 -4.95
N LYS A 24 4.14 7.39 -6.12
CA LYS A 24 3.16 7.23 -7.19
C LYS A 24 3.89 7.00 -8.49
N GLU A 25 3.58 5.88 -9.13
CA GLU A 25 4.21 5.44 -10.36
C GLU A 25 3.14 4.88 -11.28
N GLY A 26 2.82 5.62 -12.35
CA GLY A 26 1.76 5.24 -13.29
C GLY A 26 0.41 4.99 -12.62
N ASP A 27 -0.07 3.76 -12.74
CA ASP A 27 -1.33 3.26 -12.16
C ASP A 27 -1.19 2.77 -10.71
N LYS A 28 0.01 2.88 -10.12
CA LYS A 28 0.32 2.41 -8.77
C LYS A 28 0.52 3.55 -7.79
N THR A 29 0.13 3.34 -6.54
CA THR A 29 0.44 4.24 -5.44
C THR A 29 0.80 3.44 -4.21
N THR A 30 2.02 3.61 -3.73
CA THR A 30 2.57 2.91 -2.57
C THR A 30 2.57 3.85 -1.36
N TYR A 31 1.95 3.40 -0.27
CA TYR A 31 1.98 4.09 1.01
C TYR A 31 2.82 3.30 1.99
N PHE A 32 3.86 3.93 2.51
CA PHE A 32 4.66 3.40 3.62
C PHE A 32 4.08 3.97 4.89
N LEU A 33 3.58 3.10 5.76
CA LEU A 33 2.79 3.48 6.93
C LEU A 33 3.51 3.09 8.22
N SER A 34 3.05 3.64 9.33
CA SER A 34 3.57 3.29 10.66
C SER A 34 2.53 3.50 11.75
N ARG A 35 2.58 2.67 12.79
CA ARG A 35 1.84 2.82 14.05
C ARG A 35 2.49 1.97 15.15
N GLY A 36 3.16 2.64 16.09
CA GLY A 36 3.97 1.92 17.10
C GLY A 36 5.04 1.09 16.39
N ASP A 37 5.11 -0.19 16.71
CA ASP A 37 6.06 -1.14 16.12
C ASP A 37 5.60 -1.72 14.77
N SER A 38 4.40 -1.40 14.31
CA SER A 38 3.88 -1.84 13.00
C SER A 38 4.22 -0.81 11.92
N ASN A 39 4.67 -1.29 10.76
CA ASN A 39 5.14 -0.51 9.62
C ASN A 39 4.60 -1.07 8.28
N PRO A 40 3.27 -1.13 8.07
CA PRO A 40 2.72 -1.82 6.92
C PRO A 40 2.88 -1.00 5.63
N ILE A 41 2.92 -1.69 4.50
CA ILE A 41 2.91 -1.09 3.16
C ILE A 41 1.58 -1.34 2.49
N PHE A 42 0.95 -0.28 1.97
CA PHE A 42 -0.25 -0.40 1.13
C PHE A 42 0.14 -0.12 -0.32
N LEU A 43 -0.07 -1.09 -1.19
CA LEU A 43 0.10 -0.96 -2.64
C LEU A 43 -1.28 -0.84 -3.30
N CYS A 44 -1.60 0.36 -3.77
CA CYS A 44 -2.86 0.67 -4.44
C CYS A 44 -2.71 0.49 -5.95
N ILE A 45 -3.49 -0.38 -6.57
CA ILE A 45 -3.45 -0.62 -8.01
C ILE A 45 -4.71 0.00 -8.65
N VAL A 46 -4.55 1.04 -9.44
CA VAL A 46 -5.66 1.82 -10.02
C VAL A 46 -6.04 1.29 -11.39
N GLY A 47 -7.33 1.10 -11.63
CA GLY A 47 -7.85 0.77 -12.96
C GLY A 47 -7.75 -0.72 -13.32
N GLN A 48 -7.16 -1.56 -12.47
CA GLN A 48 -7.17 -3.01 -12.62
C GLN A 48 -8.42 -3.61 -11.97
N ARG A 49 -9.12 -4.49 -12.70
CA ARG A 49 -10.25 -5.26 -12.16
C ARG A 49 -9.81 -6.52 -11.41
N THR A 50 -8.67 -7.08 -11.81
CA THR A 50 -8.11 -8.32 -11.27
C THR A 50 -6.65 -8.09 -10.91
N ILE A 51 -6.21 -8.64 -9.79
CA ILE A 51 -4.81 -8.56 -9.36
C ILE A 51 -4.06 -9.79 -9.89
N GLY A 52 -3.10 -9.56 -10.77
CA GLY A 52 -2.18 -10.60 -11.25
C GLY A 52 -1.06 -10.91 -10.25
N ILE A 53 -0.43 -12.08 -10.41
CA ILE A 53 0.68 -12.55 -9.55
C ILE A 53 1.88 -11.59 -9.52
N ALA A 54 2.10 -10.82 -10.60
CA ALA A 54 3.17 -9.83 -10.68
C ALA A 54 3.06 -8.77 -9.58
N TYR A 55 1.86 -8.22 -9.34
CA TYR A 55 1.63 -7.24 -8.28
C TYR A 55 1.81 -7.83 -6.87
N VAL A 56 1.49 -9.12 -6.69
CA VAL A 56 1.70 -9.82 -5.42
C VAL A 56 3.19 -9.99 -5.14
N ARG A 57 3.97 -10.37 -6.17
CA ARG A 57 5.44 -10.45 -6.06
C ARG A 57 6.05 -9.08 -5.78
N GLU A 58 5.61 -8.05 -6.49
CA GLU A 58 6.05 -6.67 -6.25
C GLU A 58 5.81 -6.23 -4.81
N LEU A 59 4.62 -6.50 -4.25
CA LEU A 59 4.33 -6.20 -2.85
C LEU A 59 5.21 -7.02 -1.89
N ARG A 60 5.42 -8.31 -2.17
CA ARG A 60 6.30 -9.16 -1.35
C ARG A 60 7.72 -8.59 -1.33
N ASP A 61 8.26 -8.28 -2.50
CA ASP A 61 9.63 -7.77 -2.65
C ASP A 61 9.78 -6.43 -1.91
N LEU A 62 8.80 -5.53 -2.05
CA LEU A 62 8.74 -4.28 -1.28
C LEU A 62 8.73 -4.52 0.23
N VAL A 63 7.97 -5.50 0.72
CA VAL A 63 7.90 -5.83 2.15
C VAL A 63 9.25 -6.35 2.65
N GLU A 64 9.89 -7.24 1.88
CA GLU A 64 11.20 -7.81 2.21
C GLU A 64 12.31 -6.75 2.20
N GLU A 65 12.37 -5.90 1.17
CA GLU A 65 13.38 -4.84 1.03
C GLU A 65 13.31 -3.77 2.13
N THR A 66 12.10 -3.48 2.61
CA THR A 66 11.86 -2.40 3.57
C THR A 66 11.78 -2.88 5.01
N GLY A 67 11.73 -4.20 5.23
CA GLY A 67 11.48 -4.79 6.55
C GLY A 67 10.08 -4.45 7.09
N ALA A 68 9.10 -4.26 6.22
CA ALA A 68 7.72 -4.01 6.63
C ALA A 68 7.12 -5.25 7.32
N ASP A 69 6.28 -5.05 8.33
CA ASP A 69 5.62 -6.16 9.03
C ASP A 69 4.54 -6.82 8.18
N LYS A 70 3.87 -6.06 7.31
CA LYS A 70 2.77 -6.52 6.45
C LYS A 70 2.68 -5.74 5.14
N GLY A 71 2.26 -6.44 4.09
CA GLY A 71 1.82 -5.84 2.83
C GLY A 71 0.31 -5.93 2.66
N VAL A 72 -0.30 -4.91 2.07
CA VAL A 72 -1.73 -4.88 1.70
C VAL A 72 -1.89 -4.38 0.27
N ILE A 73 -2.61 -5.13 -0.57
CA ILE A 73 -3.05 -4.66 -1.90
C ILE A 73 -4.46 -4.10 -1.80
N ILE A 74 -4.69 -2.96 -2.44
CA ILE A 74 -5.99 -2.28 -2.49
C ILE A 74 -6.38 -2.01 -3.93
#